data_AF-A0A7K4FWE8-F1
#
_entry.id   AF-A0A7K4FWE8-F1
#
_cell.length_a   1.000
_cell.length_b   1.000
_cell.length_c   1.000
_cell.angle_alpha   90.00
_cell.angle_beta   90.00
_cell.angle_gamma   90.00
#
_symmetry.space_group_name_H-M   'P 1'
#
loop_
_entity.id
_entity.type
_entity.pdbx_description
1 polymer ?
#
loop_
_entity_poly.entity_id
_entity_poly.type
_entity_poly.pdbx_seq_one_letter_code
_entity_poly.pdbx_strand_id
1 'polypeptide(L)'
;TLYGSAYVLGASFILASILHINSWITALVILAISSLFALLGIRPSAKYAMFASIIEISIMTILAFLFLQSTHFTFYNPFSIHIPIGEIILAILFGSSIPTGYGSITPLAGEVKDPKKNVPRAIIIVILLGGLLAAFDIYAISDHVLFFHLPDQQLNLISLIESRFGLLTLAFVLFAAANDGILASLTFILASSRTAYSMAYRGFFPKSLAILDQKRGPVNATTITIVVYFAIVIASLFLSSGHVFSAFEFIGGGSLLANLFVHITSNSSLLRVSAKRYRRRISQITIGSIALIFSLYILFESAASSSPVLVYLFMSSIISGFLVAEVIDIAKEQQEKEED
;
A
#
# COMPACT_ATOMS: atom_id res chain seq x y z
N THR A 1 0.43 8.54 3.14
CA THR A 1 0.49 9.43 1.96
C THR A 1 1.29 8.81 0.84
N LEU A 2 2.58 8.50 1.01
CA LEU A 2 3.44 7.97 -0.08
C LEU A 2 2.88 6.73 -0.80
N TYR A 3 2.36 5.72 -0.07
CA TYR A 3 1.78 4.52 -0.69
C TYR A 3 0.67 4.83 -1.69
N GLY A 4 -0.37 5.55 -1.26
CA GLY A 4 -1.47 5.85 -2.17
C GLY A 4 -1.03 6.74 -3.35
N SER A 5 -0.02 7.61 -3.17
CA SER A 5 0.59 8.35 -4.27
C SER A 5 1.35 7.45 -5.25
N ALA A 6 2.06 6.42 -4.76
CA ALA A 6 2.69 5.42 -5.61
C ALA A 6 1.64 4.67 -6.43
N TYR A 7 0.53 4.24 -5.83
CA TYR A 7 -0.57 3.59 -6.58
C TYR A 7 -1.16 4.48 -7.67
N VAL A 8 -1.34 5.79 -7.42
CA VAL A 8 -1.78 6.75 -8.45
C VAL A 8 -0.80 6.77 -9.62
N LEU A 9 0.50 6.88 -9.34
CA LEU A 9 1.54 6.96 -10.37
C LEU A 9 1.68 5.64 -11.14
N GLY A 10 1.63 4.50 -10.44
CA GLY A 10 1.67 3.17 -11.06
C GLY A 10 0.47 2.91 -11.97
N ALA A 11 -0.75 3.18 -11.48
CA ALA A 11 -1.96 3.11 -12.29
C ALA A 11 -1.89 4.04 -13.50
N SER A 12 -1.43 5.27 -13.28
CA SER A 12 -1.24 6.26 -14.34
C SER A 12 -0.21 5.80 -15.39
N PHE A 13 0.86 5.12 -14.99
CA PHE A 13 1.83 4.55 -15.92
C PHE A 13 1.17 3.50 -16.84
N ILE A 14 0.41 2.57 -16.26
CA ILE A 14 -0.28 1.53 -17.04
C ILE A 14 -1.30 2.14 -18.00
N LEU A 15 -2.14 3.06 -17.52
CA LEU A 15 -3.15 3.73 -18.35
C LEU A 15 -2.52 4.57 -19.46
N ALA A 16 -1.48 5.36 -19.17
CA ALA A 16 -0.79 6.18 -20.15
C ALA A 16 -0.08 5.31 -21.22
N SER A 17 0.47 4.15 -20.81
CA SER A 17 1.15 3.24 -21.72
C SER A 17 0.20 2.57 -22.71
N ILE A 18 -1.01 2.21 -22.26
CA ILE A 18 -2.01 1.52 -23.10
C ILE A 18 -2.84 2.52 -23.92
N LEU A 19 -3.30 3.62 -23.31
CA LEU A 19 -4.19 4.58 -23.98
C LEU A 19 -3.46 5.67 -24.76
N HIS A 20 -2.13 5.75 -24.63
CA HIS A 20 -1.30 6.83 -25.19
C HIS A 20 -1.77 8.24 -24.77
N ILE A 21 -2.31 8.36 -23.55
CA ILE A 21 -2.75 9.62 -22.94
C ILE A 21 -1.63 10.17 -22.05
N ASN A 22 -1.57 11.50 -21.90
CA ASN A 22 -0.63 12.16 -21.01
C ASN A 22 -0.78 11.67 -19.55
N SER A 23 0.34 11.22 -18.97
CA SER A 23 0.44 10.70 -17.60
C SER A 23 0.01 11.69 -16.51
N TRP A 24 0.15 13.00 -16.74
CA TRP A 24 -0.36 14.02 -15.83
C TRP A 24 -1.88 13.97 -15.72
N ILE A 25 -2.56 13.80 -16.86
CA ILE A 25 -4.03 13.79 -16.92
C ILE A 25 -4.54 12.55 -16.18
N THR A 26 -3.99 11.38 -16.48
CA THR A 26 -4.41 10.13 -15.83
C THR A 26 -4.18 10.17 -14.31
N ALA A 27 -3.02 10.65 -13.85
CA ALA A 27 -2.74 10.77 -12.41
C ALA A 27 -3.70 11.75 -11.70
N LEU A 28 -3.96 12.92 -12.30
CA LEU A 28 -4.86 13.93 -11.74
C LEU A 28 -6.31 13.46 -11.74
N VAL A 29 -6.77 12.74 -12.76
CA VAL A 29 -8.12 12.15 -12.81
C VAL A 29 -8.30 11.11 -11.71
N ILE A 30 -7.34 10.19 -11.53
CA ILE A 30 -7.38 9.19 -10.46
C ILE A 30 -7.47 9.88 -9.10
N LEU A 31 -6.60 10.88 -8.84
CA LEU A 31 -6.63 11.64 -7.59
C LEU A 31 -7.93 12.41 -7.39
N ALA A 32 -8.48 13.01 -8.45
CA ALA A 32 -9.74 13.76 -8.35
C ALA A 32 -10.89 12.84 -7.95
N ILE A 33 -10.98 11.65 -8.55
CA ILE A 33 -12.03 10.66 -8.25
C ILE A 33 -11.86 10.14 -6.81
N SER A 34 -10.65 9.75 -6.40
CA SER A 34 -10.43 9.24 -5.04
C SER A 34 -10.66 10.32 -3.98
N SER A 35 -10.29 11.57 -4.27
CA SER A 35 -10.55 12.73 -3.40
C SER A 35 -12.05 13.02 -3.28
N LEU A 36 -12.80 12.93 -4.38
CA LEU A 36 -14.25 13.08 -4.36
C LEU A 36 -14.91 12.06 -3.43
N PHE A 37 -14.58 10.77 -3.57
CA PHE A 37 -15.09 9.73 -2.68
C PHE A 37 -14.68 9.98 -1.22
N ALA A 38 -13.43 10.36 -0.97
CA ALA A 38 -12.95 10.65 0.37
C ALA A 38 -13.75 11.79 1.03
N LEU A 39 -14.11 12.84 0.28
CA LEU A 39 -14.90 13.97 0.77
C LEU A 39 -16.39 13.63 0.95
N LEU A 40 -16.93 12.66 0.20
CA LEU A 40 -18.29 12.14 0.40
C LEU A 40 -18.43 11.36 1.71
N GLY A 41 -17.32 10.96 2.33
CA GLY A 41 -17.26 10.28 3.62
C GLY A 41 -17.19 8.75 3.52
N ILE A 42 -17.18 8.09 4.69
CA ILE A 42 -16.86 6.66 4.78
C ILE A 42 -17.92 5.75 4.15
N ARG A 43 -19.22 6.09 4.23
CA ARG A 43 -20.29 5.19 3.77
C ARG A 43 -20.34 5.07 2.24
N PRO A 44 -20.34 6.16 1.46
CA PRO A 44 -20.25 6.05 0.00
C PRO A 44 -18.93 5.41 -0.45
N SER A 45 -17.81 5.80 0.18
CA SER A 45 -16.49 5.23 -0.09
C SER A 45 -16.45 3.72 0.12
N ALA A 46 -17.01 3.22 1.21
CA ALA A 46 -17.05 1.78 1.50
C ALA A 46 -17.93 1.02 0.51
N LYS A 47 -19.07 1.58 0.09
CA LYS A 47 -19.92 0.96 -0.94
C LYS A 47 -19.21 0.86 -2.28
N TYR A 48 -18.55 1.94 -2.71
CA TYR A 48 -17.71 1.94 -3.90
C TYR A 48 -16.61 0.89 -3.79
N ALA A 49 -15.83 0.92 -2.70
CA ALA A 49 -14.74 -0.02 -2.45
C ALA A 49 -15.19 -1.48 -2.53
N MET A 50 -16.30 -1.84 -1.88
CA MET A 50 -16.83 -3.20 -1.94
C MET A 50 -17.20 -3.60 -3.37
N PHE A 51 -17.91 -2.74 -4.11
CA PHE A 51 -18.32 -3.03 -5.48
C PHE A 51 -17.11 -3.16 -6.43
N ALA A 52 -16.20 -2.20 -6.36
CA ALA A 52 -14.94 -2.17 -7.09
C ALA A 52 -14.12 -3.45 -6.86
N SER A 53 -13.86 -3.80 -5.60
CA SER A 53 -13.06 -4.98 -5.25
C SER A 53 -13.72 -6.28 -5.70
N ILE A 54 -15.05 -6.41 -5.64
CA ILE A 54 -15.73 -7.62 -6.13
C ILE A 54 -15.52 -7.79 -7.64
N ILE A 55 -15.66 -6.72 -8.41
CA ILE A 55 -15.43 -6.76 -9.86
C ILE A 55 -13.97 -7.11 -10.15
N GLU A 56 -13.04 -6.45 -9.49
CA GLU A 56 -11.60 -6.66 -9.68
C GLU A 56 -11.17 -8.09 -9.34
N ILE A 57 -11.56 -8.61 -8.18
CA ILE A 57 -11.29 -10.00 -7.79
C ILE A 57 -11.90 -10.97 -8.82
N SER A 58 -13.10 -10.69 -9.31
CA SER A 58 -13.75 -11.52 -10.34
C SER A 58 -12.96 -11.49 -11.65
N ILE A 59 -12.52 -10.32 -12.09
CA ILE A 59 -11.71 -10.14 -13.30
C ILE A 59 -10.37 -10.88 -13.18
N MET A 60 -9.65 -10.72 -12.07
CA MET A 60 -8.37 -11.38 -11.84
C MET A 60 -8.54 -12.91 -11.84
N THR A 61 -9.56 -13.39 -11.13
CA THR A 61 -9.89 -14.82 -11.10
C THR A 61 -10.20 -15.36 -12.50
N ILE A 62 -11.03 -14.65 -13.29
CA ILE A 62 -11.34 -15.03 -14.67
C ILE A 62 -10.07 -15.06 -15.52
N LEU A 63 -9.20 -14.07 -15.39
CA LEU A 63 -7.97 -13.98 -16.16
C LEU A 63 -7.03 -15.16 -15.85
N ALA A 64 -6.87 -15.53 -14.58
CA ALA A 64 -6.12 -16.71 -14.20
C ALA A 64 -6.71 -18.01 -14.78
N PHE A 65 -8.04 -18.15 -14.78
CA PHE A 65 -8.69 -19.28 -15.44
C PHE A 65 -8.46 -19.29 -16.97
N LEU A 66 -8.46 -18.13 -17.62
CA LEU A 66 -8.15 -18.03 -19.05
C LEU A 66 -6.70 -18.48 -19.35
N PHE A 67 -5.74 -18.13 -18.49
CA PHE A 67 -4.36 -18.62 -18.61
C PHE A 67 -4.28 -20.14 -18.45
N LEU A 68 -4.91 -20.73 -17.44
CA LEU A 68 -4.95 -22.19 -17.27
C LEU A 68 -5.68 -22.91 -18.42
N GLN A 69 -6.77 -22.32 -18.92
CA GLN A 69 -7.48 -22.86 -20.07
C GLN A 69 -6.59 -22.84 -21.32
N SER A 70 -5.75 -21.82 -21.47
CA SER A 70 -4.88 -21.66 -22.63
C SER A 70 -3.77 -22.72 -22.74
N THR A 71 -3.50 -23.44 -21.65
CA THR A 71 -2.59 -24.60 -21.56
C THR A 71 -3.34 -25.93 -21.46
N HIS A 72 -4.66 -25.92 -21.67
CA HIS A 72 -5.52 -27.10 -21.48
C HIS A 72 -5.46 -27.70 -20.07
N PHE A 73 -5.23 -26.86 -19.05
CA PHE A 73 -5.15 -27.27 -17.65
C PHE A 73 -4.06 -28.32 -17.39
N THR A 74 -2.86 -28.12 -17.94
CA THR A 74 -1.74 -29.04 -17.78
C THR A 74 -1.13 -29.04 -16.38
N PHE A 75 -1.29 -27.95 -15.62
CA PHE A 75 -0.82 -27.77 -14.25
C PHE A 75 0.63 -28.22 -14.00
N TYR A 76 1.59 -27.33 -14.18
CA TYR A 76 2.98 -27.63 -13.84
C TYR A 76 3.16 -27.93 -12.34
N ASN A 77 4.12 -28.80 -12.02
CA ASN A 77 4.49 -29.12 -10.64
C ASN A 77 5.54 -28.12 -10.13
N PRO A 78 5.20 -27.17 -9.23
CA PRO A 78 6.14 -26.17 -8.74
C PRO A 78 7.27 -26.76 -7.89
N PHE A 79 7.08 -27.95 -7.32
CA PHE A 79 8.08 -28.63 -6.49
C PHE A 79 9.12 -29.41 -7.31
N SER A 80 8.94 -29.51 -8.64
CA SER A 80 9.93 -30.16 -9.50
C SER A 80 11.18 -29.28 -9.75
N ILE A 81 11.05 -27.98 -9.53
CA ILE A 81 12.12 -26.99 -9.74
C ILE A 81 12.92 -26.85 -8.45
N HIS A 82 14.21 -27.14 -8.52
CA HIS A 82 15.13 -26.95 -7.39
C HIS A 82 15.62 -25.50 -7.39
N ILE A 83 15.05 -24.69 -6.50
CA ILE A 83 15.39 -23.28 -6.36
C ILE A 83 16.37 -23.12 -5.18
N PRO A 84 17.52 -22.44 -5.37
CA PRO A 84 18.42 -22.10 -4.27
C PRO A 84 17.69 -21.36 -3.15
N ILE A 85 18.02 -21.66 -1.90
CA ILE A 85 17.32 -21.06 -0.75
C ILE A 85 17.40 -19.53 -0.73
N GLY A 86 18.49 -18.94 -1.26
CA GLY A 86 18.63 -17.50 -1.41
C GLY A 86 17.58 -16.88 -2.34
N GLU A 87 17.28 -17.54 -3.47
CA GLU A 87 16.24 -17.10 -4.41
C GLU A 87 14.83 -17.26 -3.82
N ILE A 88 14.59 -18.31 -3.03
CA ILE A 88 13.34 -18.47 -2.29
C ILE A 88 13.15 -17.32 -1.29
N ILE A 89 14.20 -16.96 -0.56
CA ILE A 89 14.17 -15.83 0.38
C ILE A 89 13.85 -14.52 -0.35
N LEU A 90 14.48 -14.29 -1.52
CA LEU A 90 14.19 -13.12 -2.36
C LEU A 90 12.75 -13.14 -2.91
N ALA A 91 12.25 -14.30 -3.33
CA ALA A 91 10.87 -14.44 -3.80
C ALA A 91 9.85 -14.18 -2.67
N ILE A 92 10.11 -14.67 -1.45
CA ILE A 92 9.30 -14.36 -0.27
C ILE A 92 9.35 -12.86 0.03
N LEU A 93 10.53 -12.24 -0.07
CA LEU A 93 10.71 -10.81 0.13
C LEU A 93 9.82 -10.00 -0.81
N PHE A 94 9.95 -10.21 -2.13
CA PHE A 94 9.15 -9.48 -3.12
C PHE A 94 7.66 -9.85 -3.04
N GLY A 95 7.33 -11.14 -2.91
CA GLY A 95 5.95 -11.62 -2.83
C GLY A 95 5.21 -11.13 -1.59
N SER A 96 5.90 -10.95 -0.45
CA SER A 96 5.30 -10.42 0.77
C SER A 96 4.80 -8.98 0.63
N SER A 97 5.27 -8.25 -0.40
CA SER A 97 4.83 -6.89 -0.69
C SER A 97 3.47 -6.83 -1.39
N ILE A 98 2.97 -7.96 -1.93
CA ILE A 98 1.70 -8.00 -2.68
C ILE A 98 0.48 -7.74 -1.78
N PRO A 99 0.26 -8.47 -0.67
CA PRO A 99 -0.87 -8.21 0.23
C PRO A 99 -0.59 -7.05 1.21
N THR A 100 0.18 -6.03 0.81
CA THR A 100 0.44 -4.87 1.67
C THR A 100 -0.73 -3.89 1.69
N GLY A 101 -0.71 -2.94 2.63
CA GLY A 101 -1.78 -1.93 2.77
C GLY A 101 -2.83 -2.26 3.83
N TYR A 102 -2.82 -3.46 4.43
CA TYR A 102 -3.66 -3.81 5.58
C TYR A 102 -3.47 -2.87 6.78
N GLY A 103 -2.33 -2.20 6.90
CA GLY A 103 -2.07 -1.18 7.93
C GLY A 103 -3.04 0.00 7.89
N SER A 104 -3.67 0.25 6.74
CA SER A 104 -4.69 1.31 6.57
C SER A 104 -6.01 1.01 7.30
N ILE A 105 -6.24 -0.24 7.71
CA ILE A 105 -7.44 -0.65 8.45
C ILE A 105 -7.43 -0.07 9.87
N THR A 106 -6.25 0.02 10.50
CA THR A 106 -6.11 0.40 11.91
C THR A 106 -6.56 1.83 12.20
N PRO A 107 -6.16 2.86 11.42
CA PRO A 107 -6.68 4.23 11.62
C PRO A 107 -8.20 4.37 11.49
N LEU A 108 -8.85 3.43 10.79
CA LEU A 108 -10.30 3.41 10.60
C LEU A 108 -11.05 2.62 11.69
N ALA A 109 -10.34 2.05 12.67
CA ALA A 109 -10.95 1.19 13.70
C ALA A 109 -12.10 1.87 14.47
N GLY A 110 -12.07 3.20 14.64
CA GLY A 110 -13.14 3.95 15.30
C GLY A 110 -14.47 3.95 14.54
N GLU A 111 -14.44 3.67 13.23
CA GLU A 111 -15.61 3.65 12.35
C GLU A 111 -16.10 2.20 12.08
N VAL A 112 -15.38 1.20 12.58
CA VAL A 112 -15.68 -0.23 12.41
C VAL A 112 -16.62 -0.70 13.51
N LYS A 113 -17.66 -1.46 13.14
CA LYS A 113 -18.53 -2.15 14.12
C LYS A 113 -17.74 -3.24 14.83
N ASP A 114 -17.82 -3.32 16.15
CA ASP A 114 -17.06 -4.29 16.99
C ASP A 114 -15.56 -4.38 16.59
N PRO A 115 -14.79 -3.28 16.75
CA PRO A 115 -13.44 -3.20 16.21
C PRO A 115 -12.48 -4.20 16.85
N LYS A 116 -12.72 -4.60 18.12
CA LYS A 116 -11.91 -5.61 18.82
C LYS A 116 -11.92 -6.96 18.12
N LYS A 117 -13.04 -7.30 17.47
CA LYS A 117 -13.21 -8.56 16.74
C LYS A 117 -12.94 -8.41 15.25
N ASN A 118 -13.46 -7.35 14.64
CA ASN A 118 -13.49 -7.22 13.18
C ASN A 118 -12.18 -6.69 12.59
N VAL A 119 -11.46 -5.79 13.26
CA VAL A 119 -10.17 -5.27 12.74
C VAL A 119 -9.11 -6.38 12.62
N PRO A 120 -8.84 -7.19 13.67
CA PRO A 120 -7.86 -8.28 13.54
C PRO A 120 -8.25 -9.32 12.49
N ARG A 121 -9.55 -9.65 12.40
CA ARG A 121 -10.05 -10.60 11.39
C ARG A 121 -9.89 -10.06 9.98
N ALA A 122 -10.22 -8.79 9.74
CA ALA A 122 -10.07 -8.16 8.43
C ALA A 122 -8.61 -8.19 7.97
N ILE A 123 -7.66 -7.85 8.85
CA ILE A 123 -6.22 -7.91 8.52
C ILE A 123 -5.81 -9.33 8.10
N ILE A 124 -6.18 -10.36 8.87
CA ILE A 124 -5.83 -11.76 8.56
C ILE A 124 -6.48 -12.21 7.24
N ILE A 125 -7.76 -11.89 7.05
CA ILE A 125 -8.52 -12.27 5.85
C ILE A 125 -7.91 -11.63 4.60
N VAL A 126 -7.54 -10.35 4.65
CA VAL A 126 -6.94 -9.65 3.51
C VAL A 126 -5.57 -10.23 3.17
N ILE A 127 -4.74 -10.53 4.16
CA ILE A 127 -3.43 -11.15 3.93
C ILE A 127 -3.59 -12.53 3.28
N LEU A 128 -4.48 -13.37 3.81
CA LEU A 128 -4.69 -14.72 3.29
C LEU A 128 -5.38 -14.72 1.92
N LEU A 129 -6.52 -14.04 1.77
CA LEU A 129 -7.25 -14.03 0.51
C LEU A 129 -6.49 -13.29 -0.59
N GLY A 130 -5.92 -12.12 -0.29
CA GLY A 130 -5.12 -11.36 -1.25
C GLY A 130 -3.84 -12.11 -1.66
N GLY A 131 -3.15 -12.71 -0.69
CA GLY A 131 -1.96 -13.52 -0.95
C GLY A 131 -2.26 -14.78 -1.76
N LEU A 132 -3.36 -15.48 -1.46
CA LEU A 132 -3.78 -16.68 -2.20
C LEU A 132 -4.24 -16.34 -3.62
N LEU A 133 -4.99 -15.25 -3.81
CA LEU A 133 -5.39 -14.80 -5.14
C LEU A 133 -4.16 -14.44 -5.99
N ALA A 134 -3.24 -13.65 -5.45
CA ALA A 134 -2.00 -13.33 -6.15
C ALA A 134 -1.16 -14.57 -6.47
N ALA A 135 -1.05 -15.53 -5.54
CA ALA A 135 -0.36 -16.78 -5.78
C ALA A 135 -1.03 -17.60 -6.90
N PHE A 136 -2.37 -17.61 -6.94
CA PHE A 136 -3.13 -18.27 -8.00
C PHE A 136 -2.90 -17.61 -9.37
N ASP A 137 -2.93 -16.28 -9.44
CA ASP A 137 -2.68 -15.54 -10.68
C ASP A 137 -1.26 -15.77 -11.20
N ILE A 138 -0.26 -15.66 -10.31
CA ILE A 138 1.15 -15.90 -10.66
C ILE A 138 1.36 -17.34 -11.13
N TYR A 139 0.73 -18.32 -10.46
CA TYR A 139 0.80 -19.72 -10.87
C TYR A 139 0.20 -19.93 -12.27
N ALA A 140 -0.98 -19.38 -12.53
CA ALA A 140 -1.64 -19.50 -13.83
C ALA A 140 -0.82 -18.88 -14.97
N ILE A 141 -0.23 -17.71 -14.74
CA ILE A 141 0.68 -17.06 -15.69
C ILE A 141 1.94 -17.91 -15.89
N SER A 142 2.53 -18.41 -14.80
CA SER A 142 3.75 -19.23 -14.86
C SER A 142 3.52 -20.53 -15.63
N ASP A 143 2.37 -21.20 -15.42
CA ASP A 143 1.97 -22.39 -16.18
C ASP A 143 1.92 -22.10 -17.69
N HIS A 144 1.33 -20.96 -18.08
CA HIS A 144 1.29 -20.52 -19.47
C HIS A 144 2.69 -20.28 -20.05
N VAL A 145 3.54 -19.55 -19.32
CA VAL A 145 4.91 -19.23 -19.74
C VAL A 145 5.73 -20.51 -19.96
N LEU A 146 5.66 -21.44 -19.01
CA LEU A 146 6.35 -22.73 -19.06
C LEU A 146 5.83 -23.61 -20.21
N PHE A 147 4.52 -23.72 -20.38
CA PHE A 147 3.91 -24.55 -21.42
C PHE A 147 4.33 -24.10 -22.83
N PHE A 148 4.31 -22.80 -23.08
CA PHE A 148 4.68 -22.22 -24.38
C PHE A 148 6.19 -21.93 -24.54
N HIS A 149 7.02 -22.27 -23.55
CA HIS A 149 8.46 -22.02 -23.55
C HIS A 149 8.79 -20.55 -23.87
N LEU A 150 8.00 -19.63 -23.31
CA LEU A 150 8.20 -18.21 -23.56
C LEU A 150 9.49 -17.73 -22.86
N PRO A 151 10.33 -16.94 -23.53
CA PRO A 151 11.56 -16.44 -22.92
C PRO A 151 11.26 -15.51 -21.74
N ASP A 152 11.92 -15.75 -20.60
CA ASP A 152 11.75 -14.97 -19.37
C ASP A 152 12.17 -13.50 -19.53
N GLN A 153 13.16 -13.24 -20.39
CA GLN A 153 13.66 -11.90 -20.62
C GLN A 153 12.69 -11.11 -21.50
N GLN A 154 11.94 -10.22 -20.85
CA GLN A 154 10.97 -9.25 -21.42
C GLN A 154 9.51 -9.72 -21.52
N LEU A 155 9.06 -10.54 -20.58
CA LEU A 155 7.65 -10.87 -20.45
C LEU A 155 6.85 -9.65 -19.97
N ASN A 156 6.38 -8.83 -20.91
CA ASN A 156 5.44 -7.76 -20.63
C ASN A 156 4.02 -8.36 -20.55
N LEU A 157 3.52 -8.47 -19.31
CA LEU A 157 2.23 -9.10 -19.02
C LEU A 157 1.06 -8.44 -19.77
N ILE A 158 1.11 -7.12 -20.01
CA ILE A 158 0.06 -6.41 -20.76
C ILE A 158 0.04 -6.93 -22.21
N SER A 159 1.21 -6.97 -22.86
CA SER A 159 1.32 -7.49 -24.23
C SER A 159 0.99 -8.98 -24.33
N LEU A 160 1.28 -9.76 -23.28
CA LEU A 160 0.91 -11.17 -23.22
C LEU A 160 -0.61 -11.33 -23.18
N ILE A 161 -1.28 -10.58 -22.30
CA ILE A 161 -2.74 -10.63 -22.16
C ILE A 161 -3.43 -10.18 -23.45
N GLU A 162 -2.94 -9.10 -24.05
CA GLU A 162 -3.46 -8.56 -25.31
C GLU A 162 -3.30 -9.56 -26.46
N SER A 163 -2.09 -10.09 -26.66
CA SER A 163 -1.80 -11.03 -27.76
C SER A 163 -2.52 -12.36 -27.60
N ARG A 164 -2.75 -12.83 -26.37
CA ARG A 164 -3.35 -14.13 -26.11
C ARG A 164 -4.89 -14.11 -26.08
N PHE A 165 -5.48 -13.06 -25.52
CA PHE A 165 -6.92 -13.01 -25.23
C PHE A 165 -7.66 -11.83 -25.88
N GLY A 166 -6.94 -10.92 -26.53
CA GLY A 166 -7.50 -9.84 -27.35
C GLY A 166 -7.93 -8.58 -26.58
N LEU A 167 -8.65 -7.70 -27.28
CA LEU A 167 -8.97 -6.35 -26.78
C LEU A 167 -9.91 -6.33 -25.57
N LEU A 168 -10.77 -7.36 -25.40
CA LEU A 168 -11.69 -7.43 -24.27
C LEU A 168 -10.95 -7.58 -22.94
N THR A 169 -9.89 -8.38 -22.90
CA THR A 169 -9.06 -8.55 -21.70
C THR A 169 -8.15 -7.35 -21.45
N LEU A 170 -7.75 -6.62 -22.49
CA LEU A 170 -7.08 -5.33 -22.33
C LEU A 170 -7.98 -4.31 -21.62
N ALA A 171 -9.29 -4.29 -21.91
CA ALA A 171 -10.24 -3.45 -21.18
C ALA A 171 -10.33 -3.80 -19.69
N PHE A 172 -10.17 -5.08 -19.33
CA PHE A 172 -10.09 -5.51 -17.93
C PHE A 172 -8.82 -5.02 -17.24
N VAL A 173 -7.68 -5.05 -17.92
CA VAL A 173 -6.41 -4.51 -17.39
C VAL A 173 -6.52 -3.00 -17.16
N LEU A 174 -7.12 -2.27 -18.11
CA LEU A 174 -7.37 -0.84 -17.97
C LEU A 174 -8.30 -0.52 -16.79
N PHE A 175 -9.38 -1.28 -16.64
CA PHE A 175 -10.28 -1.15 -15.50
C PHE A 175 -9.55 -1.42 -14.18
N ALA A 176 -8.83 -2.54 -14.08
CA ALA A 176 -8.09 -2.93 -12.88
C ALA A 176 -7.04 -1.87 -12.51
N ALA A 177 -6.24 -1.39 -13.46
CA ALA A 177 -5.25 -0.34 -13.20
C ALA A 177 -5.89 0.95 -12.69
N ALA A 178 -6.96 1.42 -13.35
CA ALA A 178 -7.68 2.61 -12.89
C ALA A 178 -8.29 2.40 -11.50
N ASN A 179 -8.91 1.24 -11.28
CA ASN A 179 -9.57 0.88 -10.04
C ASN A 179 -8.58 0.79 -8.87
N ASP A 180 -7.45 0.10 -9.05
CA ASP A 180 -6.35 0.01 -8.08
C ASP A 180 -5.86 1.41 -7.68
N GLY A 181 -5.60 2.27 -8.66
CA GLY A 181 -5.17 3.66 -8.41
C GLY A 181 -6.19 4.43 -7.57
N ILE A 182 -7.47 4.33 -7.89
CA ILE A 182 -8.55 5.02 -7.16
C ILE A 182 -8.75 4.43 -5.77
N LEU A 183 -8.85 3.11 -5.67
CA LEU A 183 -9.19 2.41 -4.43
C LEU A 183 -8.06 2.48 -3.41
N ALA A 184 -6.82 2.28 -3.84
CA ALA A 184 -5.66 2.39 -2.96
C ALA A 184 -5.51 3.83 -2.46
N SER A 185 -5.54 4.83 -3.35
CA SER A 185 -5.41 6.23 -2.94
C SER A 185 -6.56 6.67 -2.03
N LEU A 186 -7.81 6.30 -2.33
CA LEU A 186 -8.96 6.52 -1.45
C LEU A 186 -8.72 5.95 -0.06
N THR A 187 -8.33 4.67 0.01
CA THR A 187 -8.08 3.96 1.28
C THR A 187 -7.00 4.65 2.10
N PHE A 188 -5.87 5.00 1.49
CA PHE A 188 -4.78 5.65 2.20
C PHE A 188 -5.04 7.13 2.50
N ILE A 189 -5.87 7.85 1.72
CA ILE A 189 -6.34 9.20 2.06
C ILE A 189 -7.20 9.13 3.33
N LEU A 190 -8.17 8.20 3.37
CA LEU A 190 -9.02 8.01 4.55
C LEU A 190 -8.16 7.65 5.76
N ALA A 191 -7.29 6.64 5.66
CA ALA A 191 -6.42 6.25 6.77
C ALA A 191 -5.49 7.39 7.25
N SER A 192 -4.79 8.07 6.33
CA SER A 192 -3.88 9.17 6.68
C SER A 192 -4.61 10.33 7.35
N SER A 193 -5.83 10.65 6.89
CA SER A 193 -6.64 11.71 7.49
C SER A 193 -7.08 11.42 8.93
N ARG A 194 -7.36 10.15 9.28
CA ARG A 194 -7.68 9.77 10.67
C ARG A 194 -6.45 9.78 11.57
N THR A 195 -5.28 9.45 11.01
CA THR A 195 -4.01 9.64 11.73
C THR A 195 -3.76 11.13 11.99
N ALA A 196 -3.94 11.99 10.98
CA ALA A 196 -3.79 13.45 11.14
C ALA A 196 -4.79 14.03 12.15
N TYR A 197 -6.06 13.60 12.11
CA TYR A 197 -7.06 13.92 13.13
C TYR A 197 -6.62 13.52 14.53
N SER A 198 -6.10 12.29 14.70
CA SER A 198 -5.67 11.78 16.00
C SER A 198 -4.47 12.55 16.56
N MET A 199 -3.55 12.97 15.69
CA MET A 199 -2.42 13.84 16.05
C MET A 199 -2.90 15.24 16.47
N ALA A 200 -3.85 15.82 15.72
CA ALA A 200 -4.44 17.12 16.06
C ALA A 200 -5.21 17.08 17.39
N TYR A 201 -5.96 16.00 17.64
CA TYR A 201 -6.66 15.77 18.89
C TYR A 201 -5.71 15.71 20.10
N ARG A 202 -4.47 15.22 19.90
CA ARG A 202 -3.41 15.17 20.92
C ARG A 202 -2.53 16.44 20.95
N GLY A 203 -2.91 17.49 20.23
CA GLY A 203 -2.20 18.77 20.21
C GLY A 203 -0.91 18.78 19.40
N PHE A 204 -0.65 17.77 18.56
CA PHE A 204 0.52 17.78 17.66
C PHE A 204 0.30 18.59 16.39
N PHE A 205 -0.96 18.71 15.94
CA PHE A 205 -1.37 19.46 14.76
C PHE A 205 -2.42 20.52 15.12
N PRO A 206 -2.69 21.50 14.23
CA PRO A 206 -3.70 22.53 14.48
C PRO A 206 -5.06 21.96 14.88
N LYS A 207 -5.69 22.57 15.89
CA LYS A 207 -6.99 22.13 16.45
C LYS A 207 -8.10 22.04 15.40
N SER A 208 -8.02 22.81 14.31
CA SER A 208 -8.97 22.74 13.20
C SER A 208 -9.03 21.35 12.54
N LEU A 209 -7.95 20.57 12.56
CA LEU A 209 -7.91 19.21 12.03
C LEU A 209 -8.55 18.19 12.97
N ALA A 210 -8.76 18.53 14.24
CA ALA A 210 -9.42 17.68 15.23
C ALA A 210 -10.95 17.83 15.23
N ILE A 211 -11.53 18.56 14.26
CA ILE A 211 -12.97 18.72 14.12
C ILE A 211 -13.57 17.50 13.40
N LEU A 212 -14.55 16.87 14.03
CA LEU A 212 -15.23 15.67 13.52
C LEU A 212 -16.65 15.99 13.04
N ASP A 213 -16.96 15.68 11.79
CA ASP A 213 -18.34 15.63 11.29
C ASP A 213 -18.94 14.24 11.55
N GLN A 214 -20.13 14.19 12.15
CA GLN A 214 -20.78 12.92 12.55
C GLN A 214 -21.13 12.01 11.35
N LYS A 215 -21.34 12.57 10.16
CA LYS A 215 -21.74 11.83 8.96
C LYS A 215 -20.56 11.49 8.06
N ARG A 216 -19.60 12.41 7.93
CA ARG A 216 -18.50 12.34 6.94
C ARG A 216 -17.14 11.99 7.55
N GLY A 217 -16.96 12.17 8.86
CA GLY A 217 -15.66 12.01 9.53
C GLY A 217 -14.88 13.34 9.60
N PRO A 218 -13.55 13.32 9.77
CA PRO A 218 -12.76 14.53 10.00
C PRO A 218 -12.46 15.28 8.69
N VAL A 219 -13.44 16.03 8.17
CA VAL A 219 -13.40 16.66 6.82
C VAL A 219 -12.17 17.56 6.63
N ASN A 220 -11.77 18.34 7.65
CA ASN A 220 -10.60 19.21 7.57
C ASN A 220 -9.31 18.38 7.43
N ALA A 221 -9.18 17.31 8.21
CA ALA A 221 -8.05 16.38 8.12
C ALA A 221 -8.03 15.64 6.77
N THR A 222 -9.20 15.29 6.23
CA THR A 222 -9.32 14.68 4.89
C THR A 222 -8.90 15.67 3.80
N THR A 223 -9.34 16.93 3.89
CA THR A 223 -9.02 17.97 2.91
C THR A 223 -7.53 18.27 2.87
N ILE A 224 -6.88 18.47 4.03
CA ILE A 224 -5.43 18.71 4.07
C ILE A 224 -4.65 17.49 3.58
N THR A 225 -5.14 16.27 3.88
CA THR A 225 -4.54 15.04 3.37
C THR A 225 -4.59 15.02 1.85
N ILE A 226 -5.75 15.32 1.24
CA ILE A 226 -5.89 15.41 -0.22
C ILE A 226 -4.88 16.39 -0.81
N VAL A 227 -4.75 17.60 -0.23
CA VAL A 227 -3.77 18.60 -0.68
C VAL A 227 -2.35 18.03 -0.66
N VAL A 228 -1.97 17.31 0.41
CA VAL A 228 -0.65 16.65 0.50
C VAL A 228 -0.48 15.57 -0.58
N TYR A 229 -1.52 14.78 -0.89
CA TYR A 229 -1.45 13.80 -1.98
C TYR A 229 -1.24 14.46 -3.35
N PHE A 230 -1.98 15.54 -3.65
CA PHE A 230 -1.78 16.31 -4.87
C PHE A 230 -0.37 16.90 -4.93
N ALA A 231 0.12 17.47 -3.83
CA ALA A 231 1.47 18.02 -3.76
C ALA A 231 2.55 16.95 -4.04
N ILE A 232 2.43 15.76 -3.44
CA ILE A 232 3.38 14.66 -3.65
C ILE A 232 3.36 14.18 -5.12
N VAL A 233 2.17 13.98 -5.69
CA VAL A 233 2.05 13.49 -7.08
C VAL A 233 2.52 14.54 -8.08
N ILE A 234 2.16 15.81 -7.92
CA ILE A 234 2.62 16.90 -8.79
C ILE A 234 4.13 17.10 -8.66
N ALA A 235 4.66 17.14 -7.44
CA ALA A 235 6.09 17.33 -7.21
C ALA A 235 6.90 16.15 -7.77
N SER A 236 6.46 14.91 -7.58
CA SER A 236 7.15 13.74 -8.13
C SER A 236 7.15 13.73 -9.65
N LEU A 237 6.01 14.01 -10.31
CA LEU A 237 5.96 14.13 -11.77
C LEU A 237 6.86 15.28 -12.28
N PHE A 238 6.90 16.41 -11.59
CA PHE A 238 7.76 17.53 -11.95
C PHE A 238 9.25 17.17 -11.83
N LEU A 239 9.66 16.60 -10.69
CA LEU A 239 11.04 16.20 -10.43
C LEU A 239 11.52 15.09 -11.37
N SER A 240 10.62 14.20 -11.81
CA SER A 240 10.91 13.17 -12.81
C SER A 240 10.77 13.67 -14.25
N SER A 241 10.64 14.98 -14.48
CA SER A 241 10.47 15.57 -15.83
C SER A 241 9.31 14.95 -16.62
N GLY A 242 8.22 14.56 -15.95
CA GLY A 242 7.05 13.92 -16.52
C GLY A 242 7.16 12.40 -16.72
N HIS A 243 8.31 11.77 -16.43
CA HIS A 243 8.49 10.33 -16.51
C HIS A 243 7.80 9.62 -15.33
N VAL A 244 6.55 9.22 -15.56
CA VAL A 244 5.66 8.67 -14.52
C VAL A 244 6.19 7.38 -13.89
N PHE A 245 6.90 6.54 -14.65
CA PHE A 245 7.49 5.31 -14.11
C PHE A 245 8.59 5.62 -13.09
N SER A 246 9.49 6.56 -13.38
CA SER A 246 10.53 7.00 -12.45
C SER A 246 9.93 7.67 -11.21
N ALA A 247 8.85 8.44 -11.38
CA ALA A 247 8.12 9.02 -10.25
C ALA A 247 7.48 7.93 -9.37
N PHE A 248 6.86 6.92 -9.99
CA PHE A 248 6.31 5.75 -9.32
C PHE A 248 7.38 4.99 -8.53
N GLU A 249 8.52 4.68 -9.16
CA GLU A 249 9.62 3.96 -8.53
C GLU A 249 10.17 4.73 -7.31
N PHE A 250 10.38 6.04 -7.45
CA PHE A 250 10.90 6.87 -6.37
C PHE A 250 9.93 6.96 -5.18
N ILE A 251 8.65 7.27 -5.44
CA ILE A 251 7.63 7.38 -4.39
C ILE A 251 7.30 6.00 -3.79
N GLY A 252 7.29 4.96 -4.62
CA GLY A 252 7.12 3.57 -4.23
C GLY A 252 8.22 3.11 -3.27
N GLY A 253 9.49 3.33 -3.62
CA GLY A 253 10.63 3.02 -2.75
C GLY A 253 10.56 3.77 -1.43
N GLY A 254 10.21 5.06 -1.45
CA GLY A 254 10.03 5.85 -0.22
C GLY A 254 8.89 5.33 0.65
N SER A 255 7.80 4.88 0.04
CA SER A 255 6.67 4.27 0.75
C SER A 255 7.05 2.94 1.41
N LEU A 256 7.89 2.12 0.75
CA LEU A 256 8.38 0.86 1.29
C LEU A 256 9.26 1.09 2.53
N LEU A 257 10.23 2.01 2.46
CA LEU A 257 11.09 2.35 3.59
C LEU A 257 10.27 2.88 4.78
N ALA A 258 9.31 3.78 4.52
CA ALA A 258 8.41 4.29 5.55
C ALA A 258 7.53 3.19 6.18
N ASN A 259 7.06 2.23 5.37
CA ASN A 259 6.26 1.11 5.86
C ASN A 259 7.05 0.18 6.76
N LEU A 260 8.28 -0.16 6.36
CA LEU A 260 9.18 -1.00 7.15
C LEU A 260 9.49 -0.35 8.49
N PHE A 261 9.69 0.97 8.52
CA PHE A 261 9.87 1.70 9.77
C PHE A 261 8.64 1.60 10.69
N VAL A 262 7.42 1.69 10.13
CA VAL A 262 6.18 1.49 10.90
C VAL A 262 6.12 0.07 11.44
N HIS A 263 6.50 -0.95 10.66
CA HIS A 263 6.55 -2.34 11.12
C HIS A 263 7.58 -2.56 12.23
N ILE A 264 8.79 -2.02 12.11
CA ILE A 264 9.83 -2.09 13.14
C ILE A 264 9.33 -1.47 14.45
N THR A 265 8.70 -0.29 14.37
CA THR A 265 8.13 0.41 15.53
C THR A 265 7.01 -0.41 16.17
N SER A 266 6.13 -1.00 15.35
CA SER A 266 4.99 -1.80 15.81
C SER A 266 5.45 -3.11 16.48
N ASN A 267 6.42 -3.80 15.87
CA ASN A 267 6.99 -5.03 16.40
C ASN A 267 7.76 -4.77 17.70
N SER A 268 8.54 -3.68 17.75
CA SER A 268 9.25 -3.27 18.97
C SER A 268 8.28 -2.96 20.12
N SER A 269 7.16 -2.29 19.81
CA SER A 269 6.10 -2.02 20.79
C SER A 269 5.44 -3.31 21.29
N LEU A 270 5.12 -4.25 20.40
CA LEU A 270 4.57 -5.56 20.76
C LEU A 270 5.52 -6.34 21.67
N LEU A 271 6.82 -6.36 21.35
CA LEU A 271 7.84 -7.03 22.17
C LEU A 271 7.93 -6.40 23.56
N ARG A 272 7.98 -5.07 23.64
CA ARG A 272 8.01 -4.34 24.92
C ARG A 272 6.80 -4.66 25.79
N VAL A 273 5.60 -4.69 25.21
CA VAL A 273 4.36 -5.02 25.94
C VAL A 273 4.32 -6.49 26.34
N SER A 274 4.79 -7.39 25.48
CA SER A 274 4.75 -8.85 25.71
C SER A 274 5.81 -9.32 26.70
N ALA A 275 6.97 -8.66 26.76
CA ALA A 275 8.04 -8.94 27.72
C ALA A 275 7.56 -8.85 29.18
N LYS A 276 6.66 -7.89 29.49
CA LYS A 276 6.06 -7.75 30.82
C LYS A 276 5.26 -8.98 31.29
N ARG A 277 4.83 -9.86 30.37
CA ARG A 277 4.07 -11.08 30.67
C ARG A 277 4.64 -12.29 29.91
N TYR A 278 5.97 -12.43 29.92
CA TYR A 278 6.70 -13.35 29.03
C TYR A 278 6.16 -14.79 29.03
N ARG A 279 5.89 -15.37 30.21
CA ARG A 279 5.40 -16.77 30.33
C ARG A 279 4.06 -17.01 29.62
N ARG A 280 3.20 -16.00 29.52
CA ARG A 280 1.87 -16.12 28.88
C ARG A 280 1.85 -15.66 27.42
N ARG A 281 2.95 -15.09 26.92
CA ARG A 281 3.02 -14.42 25.61
C ARG A 281 4.22 -14.86 24.78
N ILE A 282 4.74 -16.07 25.03
CA ILE A 282 5.94 -16.56 24.35
C ILE A 282 5.76 -16.62 22.83
N SER A 283 4.58 -17.01 22.34
CA SER A 283 4.27 -17.00 20.90
C SER A 283 4.34 -15.61 20.29
N GLN A 284 3.83 -14.59 20.99
CA GLN A 284 3.88 -13.19 20.55
C GLN A 284 5.31 -12.65 20.54
N ILE A 285 6.13 -13.06 21.51
CA ILE A 285 7.54 -12.70 21.56
C ILE A 285 8.30 -13.35 20.39
N THR A 286 8.13 -14.66 20.17
CA THR A 286 8.81 -15.35 19.07
C THR A 286 8.43 -14.76 17.72
N ILE A 287 7.14 -14.59 17.44
CA ILE A 287 6.66 -14.01 16.18
C ILE A 287 7.14 -12.55 16.04
N GLY A 288 7.02 -11.75 17.11
CA GLY A 288 7.44 -10.36 17.11
C GLY A 288 8.95 -10.19 16.85
N SER A 289 9.78 -11.06 17.42
CA SER A 289 11.24 -11.04 17.22
C SER A 289 11.62 -11.43 15.80
N ILE A 290 11.02 -12.49 15.25
CA ILE A 290 11.26 -12.91 13.86
C ILE A 290 10.84 -11.79 12.91
N ALA A 291 9.64 -11.23 13.09
CA ALA A 291 9.14 -10.14 12.26
C ALA A 291 10.01 -8.88 12.37
N LEU A 292 10.54 -8.56 13.55
CA LEU A 292 11.44 -7.43 13.76
C LEU A 292 12.77 -7.63 13.03
N ILE A 293 13.41 -8.79 13.18
CA ILE A 293 14.68 -9.11 12.51
C ILE A 293 14.48 -9.06 10.99
N PHE A 294 13.40 -9.67 10.50
CA PHE A 294 13.08 -9.65 9.07
C PHE A 294 12.84 -8.23 8.55
N SER A 295 12.06 -7.41 9.26
CA SER A 295 11.81 -6.02 8.87
C SER A 295 13.09 -5.17 8.88
N LEU A 296 13.99 -5.39 9.84
CA LEU A 296 15.28 -4.73 9.91
C LEU A 296 16.18 -5.12 8.74
N TYR A 297 16.29 -6.42 8.46
CA TYR A 297 17.04 -6.92 7.32
C TYR A 297 16.59 -6.27 6.01
N ILE A 298 15.27 -6.27 5.76
CA ILE A 298 14.71 -5.66 4.56
C ILE A 298 14.97 -4.16 4.51
N LEU A 299 14.82 -3.46 5.64
CA LEU A 299 15.07 -2.02 5.67
C LEU A 299 16.52 -1.70 5.29
N PHE A 300 17.49 -2.46 5.80
CA PHE A 300 18.91 -2.25 5.48
C PHE A 300 19.23 -2.58 4.02
N GLU A 301 18.78 -3.73 3.51
CA GLU A 301 18.97 -4.10 2.11
C GLU A 301 18.29 -3.11 1.16
N SER A 302 17.06 -2.70 1.47
CA SER A 302 16.31 -1.71 0.68
C SER A 302 16.99 -0.35 0.71
N ALA A 303 17.48 0.11 1.87
CA ALA A 303 18.19 1.37 1.98
C ALA A 303 19.55 1.34 1.26
N ALA A 304 20.27 0.23 1.31
CA ALA A 304 21.57 0.06 0.65
C ALA A 304 21.44 0.01 -0.88
N SER A 305 20.36 -0.58 -1.39
CA SER A 305 20.08 -0.68 -2.84
C SER A 305 19.34 0.53 -3.42
N SER A 306 18.77 1.40 -2.57
CA SER A 306 18.04 2.60 -2.98
C SER A 306 18.96 3.77 -3.35
N SER A 307 18.45 4.72 -4.13
CA SER A 307 19.17 5.97 -4.41
C SER A 307 19.49 6.74 -3.11
N PRO A 308 20.69 7.35 -2.97
CA PRO A 308 21.05 8.12 -1.77
C PRO A 308 20.06 9.25 -1.46
N VAL A 309 19.55 9.92 -2.49
CA VAL A 309 18.55 11.00 -2.34
C VAL A 309 17.29 10.48 -1.64
N LEU A 310 16.79 9.31 -2.03
CA LEU A 310 15.62 8.71 -1.41
C LEU A 310 15.87 8.38 0.07
N VAL A 311 17.03 7.79 0.38
CA VAL A 311 17.42 7.44 1.75
C VAL A 311 17.57 8.69 2.61
N TYR A 312 18.17 9.75 2.08
CA TYR A 312 18.30 11.03 2.79
C TYR A 312 16.94 11.66 3.07
N LEU A 313 16.03 11.72 2.09
CA LEU A 313 14.68 12.22 2.32
C LEU A 313 13.92 11.40 3.37
N PHE A 314 14.06 10.07 3.33
CA PHE A 314 13.47 9.18 4.32
C PHE A 314 14.02 9.45 5.73
N MET A 315 15.34 9.51 5.89
CA MET A 315 16.00 9.82 7.16
C MET A 315 15.65 11.22 7.67
N SER A 316 15.70 12.23 6.80
CA SER A 316 15.30 13.60 7.14
C SER A 316 13.86 13.67 7.61
N SER A 317 12.94 12.92 6.98
CA SER A 317 11.54 12.88 7.40
C SER A 317 11.37 12.32 8.83
N ILE A 318 12.13 11.28 9.19
CA ILE A 318 12.13 10.71 10.55
C ILE A 318 12.70 11.72 11.55
N ILE A 319 13.88 12.28 11.24
CA ILE A 319 14.56 13.24 12.12
C ILE A 319 13.70 14.48 12.34
N SER A 320 13.13 15.05 11.28
CA SER A 320 12.20 16.18 11.38
C SER A 320 10.96 15.84 12.21
N GLY A 321 10.38 14.65 12.03
CA GLY A 321 9.24 14.20 12.84
C GLY A 321 9.58 14.11 14.33
N PHE A 322 10.76 13.58 14.67
CA PHE A 322 11.25 13.51 16.04
C PHE A 322 11.48 14.91 16.64
N LEU A 323 12.16 15.79 15.91
CA LEU A 323 12.43 17.16 16.37
C LEU A 323 11.13 17.95 16.61
N VAL A 324 10.14 17.82 15.71
CA VAL A 324 8.83 18.48 15.89
C VAL A 324 8.11 17.94 17.12
N ALA A 325 8.13 16.62 17.35
CA ALA A 325 7.52 16.03 18.53
C ALA A 325 8.17 16.54 19.83
N GLU A 326 9.49 16.56 19.88
CA GLU A 326 10.26 17.04 21.04
C GLU A 326 9.96 18.51 21.35
N VAL A 327 9.95 19.38 20.33
CA VAL A 327 9.63 20.81 20.51
C VAL A 327 8.21 21.00 21.07
N ILE A 328 7.25 20.20 20.61
CA ILE A 328 5.87 20.25 21.10
C ILE A 328 5.77 19.78 22.55
N ASP A 329 6.49 18.73 22.92
CA ASP A 329 6.47 18.19 24.28
C ASP A 329 7.14 19.16 25.27
N ILE A 330 8.27 19.77 24.91
CA ILE A 330 8.92 20.84 25.71
C ILE A 330 7.97 22.02 25.93
N ALA A 331 7.25 22.46 24.89
CA ALA A 331 6.32 23.58 24.99
C ALA A 331 5.13 23.27 25.93
N LYS A 332 4.66 22.01 25.97
CA LYS A 332 3.61 21.57 26.89
C LYS A 332 4.08 21.54 28.34
N GLU A 333 5.27 21.01 28.59
CA GLU A 333 5.85 20.99 29.95
C GLU A 333 6.07 22.40 30.52
N GLN A 334 6.37 23.39 29.65
CA GLN A 334 6.49 24.79 30.07
C GLN A 334 5.14 25.38 30.45
N GLN A 335 4.08 25.12 29.68
CA GLN A 335 2.73 25.58 29.99
C GLN A 335 2.21 24.99 31.30
N GLU A 336 2.42 23.69 31.55
CA GLU A 336 2.02 23.05 32.81
C GLU A 336 2.73 23.67 34.02
N LYS A 337 4.00 24.08 33.88
CA LYS A 337 4.76 24.75 34.94
C LYS A 337 4.39 26.22 35.17
N GLU A 338 3.81 26.89 34.18
CA GLU A 338 3.32 28.27 34.30
C GLU A 338 1.89 28.32 34.90
N GLU A 339 1.14 27.22 34.83
CA GLU A 339 -0.20 27.08 35.39
C GLU A 339 -0.23 26.59 36.86
N ASP A 340 0.87 26.01 37.36
CA ASP A 340 1.10 25.57 38.75
C ASP A 340 1.73 26.66 39.65
#